data_AF-A0A7E4W5X3-F1
#
_entry.id   AF-A0A7E4W5X3-F1
#
_cell.length_a   1.000
_cell.length_b   1.000
_cell.length_c   1.000
_cell.angle_alpha   90.00
_cell.angle_beta   90.00
_cell.angle_gamma   90.00
#
_symmetry.space_group_name_H-M   'P 1'
#
loop_
_entity.id
_entity.type
_entity.pdbx_description
1 polymer ?
#
loop_
_entity_poly.entity_id
_entity_poly.type
_entity_poly.pdbx_seq_one_letter_code
_entity_poly.pdbx_strand_id
1 'polypeptide(L)'
;MNQKWNIVRVFFSIYNSSFSFDPTDHFYTLYARVTQKKLANKLATWNKTPKYDYIAILEQAIYFESANGIYVGALFLELRFYKPNVPDYVNFAGIGNVIGHEFLRGFHPSDLVHDEKGNLKNW
;
A
#
# COMPACT_ATOMS: atom_id res chain seq x y z
N MET A 1 -10.69 26.58 -7.55
CA MET A 1 -9.87 25.54 -6.91
C MET A 1 -10.78 24.71 -6.02
N ASN A 2 -11.29 23.57 -6.52
CA ASN A 2 -12.22 22.70 -5.79
C ASN A 2 -11.81 21.24 -6.04
N GLN A 3 -10.65 20.83 -5.54
CA GLN A 3 -10.33 19.41 -5.42
C GLN A 3 -10.94 18.92 -4.10
N LYS A 4 -12.13 18.33 -4.19
CA LYS A 4 -12.66 17.47 -3.14
C LYS A 4 -11.95 16.13 -3.26
N TRP A 5 -10.93 15.92 -2.42
CA TRP A 5 -10.36 14.60 -2.24
C TRP A 5 -11.41 13.73 -1.55
N ASN A 6 -11.94 12.74 -2.26
CA ASN A 6 -12.70 11.67 -1.64
C ASN A 6 -11.72 10.82 -0.82
N ILE A 7 -11.37 11.29 0.37
CA ILE A 7 -10.65 10.52 1.40
C ILE A 7 -11.64 9.52 1.97
N VAL A 8 -11.97 8.51 1.19
CA VAL A 8 -12.52 7.27 1.66
C VAL A 8 -11.96 6.23 0.72
N ARG A 9 -11.20 5.25 1.22
CA ARG A 9 -11.29 3.82 0.82
C ARG A 9 -10.09 2.97 1.27
N VAL A 10 -9.52 3.19 2.45
CA VAL A 10 -8.51 2.23 3.00
C VAL A 10 -9.16 1.15 3.90
N PHE A 11 -10.36 1.40 4.43
CA PHE A 11 -11.06 0.46 5.31
C PHE A 11 -11.97 -0.57 4.60
N PHE A 12 -11.99 -0.63 3.27
CA PHE A 12 -13.05 -1.34 2.53
C PHE A 12 -13.03 -2.87 2.62
N SER A 13 -11.89 -3.52 2.88
CA SER A 13 -11.83 -4.99 2.97
C SER A 13 -12.54 -5.56 4.21
N ILE A 14 -12.54 -4.81 5.31
CA ILE A 14 -13.29 -5.17 6.53
C ILE A 14 -14.73 -4.62 6.44
N TYR A 15 -14.93 -3.41 5.91
CA TYR A 15 -16.25 -2.75 5.82
C TYR A 15 -17.20 -3.34 4.76
N ASN A 16 -16.69 -3.88 3.64
CA ASN A 16 -17.54 -4.59 2.66
C ASN A 16 -17.88 -6.02 3.09
N SER A 17 -17.55 -6.38 4.32
CA SER A 17 -17.96 -7.63 4.93
C SER A 17 -18.93 -7.33 6.08
N SER A 18 -19.80 -8.28 6.41
CA SER A 18 -20.77 -8.24 7.52
C SER A 18 -20.14 -8.17 8.93
N PHE A 19 -18.93 -7.62 9.07
CA PHE A 19 -18.22 -7.48 10.32
C PHE A 19 -18.76 -6.28 11.12
N SER A 20 -19.57 -6.56 12.14
CA SER A 20 -20.10 -5.55 13.06
C SER A 20 -19.17 -5.32 14.25
N PHE A 21 -19.00 -4.06 14.63
CA PHE A 21 -18.36 -3.65 15.87
C PHE A 21 -19.41 -3.44 16.94
N ASP A 22 -19.20 -4.03 18.12
CA ASP A 22 -19.97 -3.71 19.32
C ASP A 22 -19.07 -2.86 20.24
N PRO A 23 -19.47 -1.62 20.61
CA PRO A 23 -18.69 -0.76 21.50
C PRO A 23 -18.45 -1.36 22.90
N THR A 24 -19.20 -2.39 23.28
CA THR A 24 -19.11 -3.06 24.57
C THR A 24 -18.16 -4.27 24.57
N ASP A 25 -17.63 -4.66 23.40
CA ASP A 25 -16.68 -5.77 23.30
C ASP A 25 -15.37 -5.48 24.06
N HIS A 26 -14.93 -6.44 24.87
CA HIS A 26 -13.61 -6.36 25.47
C HIS A 26 -12.52 -6.38 24.39
N PHE A 27 -11.44 -5.61 24.59
CA PHE A 27 -10.37 -5.43 23.61
C PHE A 27 -9.86 -6.76 23.00
N TYR A 28 -9.59 -7.76 23.83
CA TYR A 28 -9.11 -9.07 23.36
C TYR A 28 -10.13 -9.84 22.52
N THR A 29 -11.43 -9.75 22.86
CA THR A 29 -12.50 -10.35 22.07
C THR A 29 -12.58 -9.70 20.71
N LEU A 30 -12.54 -8.36 20.65
CA LEU A 30 -12.52 -7.63 19.39
C LEU A 30 -11.28 -7.97 18.56
N TYR A 31 -10.10 -8.00 19.19
CA TYR A 31 -8.84 -8.36 18.55
C TYR A 31 -8.89 -9.77 17.94
N ALA A 32 -9.43 -10.75 18.68
CA ALA A 32 -9.59 -12.12 18.20
C ALA A 32 -10.56 -12.18 17.00
N ARG A 33 -11.71 -11.50 17.07
CA ARG A 33 -12.69 -11.42 15.97
C ARG A 33 -12.08 -10.80 14.71
N VAL A 34 -11.37 -9.67 14.85
CA VAL A 34 -10.68 -9.02 13.73
C VAL A 34 -9.62 -9.94 13.13
N THR A 35 -8.84 -10.62 13.97
CA THR A 35 -7.80 -11.55 13.52
C THR A 35 -8.39 -12.74 12.76
N GLN A 36 -9.47 -13.33 13.28
CA GLN A 36 -10.21 -14.40 12.60
C GLN A 36 -10.74 -13.95 11.24
N LYS A 37 -11.28 -12.73 11.15
CA LYS A 37 -11.77 -12.18 9.89
C LYS A 37 -10.65 -11.93 8.87
N LYS A 38 -9.51 -11.40 9.32
CA LYS A 38 -8.30 -11.23 8.48
C LYS A 38 -7.82 -12.57 7.92
N LEU A 39 -7.78 -13.60 8.76
CA LEU A 39 -7.41 -14.95 8.33
C LEU A 39 -8.39 -15.51 7.30
N ALA A 40 -9.70 -15.43 7.57
CA ALA A 40 -10.74 -15.90 6.66
C ALA A 40 -10.67 -15.20 5.30
N ASN A 41 -10.46 -13.87 5.28
CA ASN A 41 -10.28 -13.12 4.04
C ASN A 41 -9.01 -13.58 3.29
N LYS A 42 -7.88 -13.76 3.99
CA LYS A 42 -6.63 -14.24 3.39
C LYS A 42 -6.79 -15.63 2.75
N LEU A 43 -7.54 -16.52 3.40
CA LEU A 43 -7.87 -17.85 2.87
C LEU A 43 -8.80 -17.75 1.65
N ALA A 44 -9.83 -16.90 1.69
CA ALA A 44 -10.77 -16.71 0.57
C ALA A 44 -10.14 -16.04 -0.67
N THR A 45 -9.03 -15.32 -0.47
CA THR A 45 -8.23 -14.74 -1.54
C THR A 45 -6.93 -15.49 -1.79
N TRP A 46 -6.80 -16.71 -1.26
CA TRP A 46 -5.63 -17.54 -1.53
C TRP A 46 -5.51 -17.78 -3.04
N ASN A 47 -4.30 -17.63 -3.57
CA ASN A 47 -4.00 -17.67 -5.00
C ASN A 47 -4.59 -16.53 -5.87
N LYS A 48 -5.04 -15.43 -5.26
CA LYS A 48 -5.37 -14.19 -5.98
C LYS A 48 -4.25 -13.17 -5.81
N THR A 49 -4.09 -12.30 -6.80
CA THR A 49 -3.15 -11.17 -6.73
C THR A 49 -3.47 -10.32 -5.49
N PRO A 50 -2.46 -10.02 -4.64
CA PRO A 50 -2.66 -9.16 -3.49
C PRO A 50 -3.21 -7.79 -3.90
N LYS A 51 -4.17 -7.28 -3.13
CA LYS A 51 -4.64 -5.90 -3.27
C LYS A 51 -4.00 -5.05 -2.17
N TYR A 52 -3.37 -3.96 -2.56
CA TYR A 52 -2.70 -3.05 -1.64
C TYR A 52 -3.50 -1.76 -1.45
N ASP A 53 -4.77 -1.89 -1.09
CA ASP A 53 -5.70 -0.76 -0.99
C ASP A 53 -5.30 0.24 0.12
N TYR A 54 -4.44 -0.15 1.07
CA TYR A 54 -3.98 0.70 2.17
C TYR A 54 -2.89 1.69 1.80
N ILE A 55 -2.31 1.58 0.61
CA ILE A 55 -1.18 2.40 0.19
C ILE A 55 -1.54 3.87 0.13
N ALA A 56 -2.79 4.21 -0.18
CA ALA A 56 -3.24 5.60 -0.32
C ALA A 56 -2.98 6.47 0.93
N ILE A 57 -3.01 5.88 2.15
CA ILE A 57 -2.81 6.63 3.40
C ILE A 57 -1.39 6.50 3.96
N LEU A 58 -0.44 5.89 3.25
CA LEU A 58 0.91 5.78 3.74
C LEU A 58 1.64 7.12 3.64
N GLU A 59 2.44 7.42 4.66
CA GLU A 59 3.38 8.54 4.69
C GLU A 59 4.76 8.14 4.10
N GLN A 60 4.78 7.17 3.18
CA GLN A 60 6.00 6.67 2.55
C GLN A 60 5.76 6.16 1.12
N ALA A 61 6.86 5.95 0.40
CA ALA A 61 6.91 5.10 -0.78
C ALA A 61 7.46 3.71 -0.43
N ILE A 62 7.12 2.69 -1.20
CA ILE A 62 7.58 1.31 -1.01
C ILE A 62 7.57 0.53 -2.32
N TYR A 63 8.61 -0.26 -2.54
CA TYR A 63 8.63 -1.34 -3.52
C TYR A 63 8.03 -2.62 -2.91
N PHE A 64 7.05 -3.22 -3.60
CA PHE A 64 6.53 -4.55 -3.26
C PHE A 64 7.02 -5.57 -4.28
N GLU A 65 7.86 -6.51 -3.86
CA GLU A 65 8.49 -7.51 -4.74
C GLU A 65 7.42 -8.44 -5.34
N SER A 66 6.48 -8.89 -4.51
CA SER A 66 5.34 -9.74 -4.91
C SER A 66 4.38 -9.12 -5.93
N ALA A 67 4.47 -7.81 -6.15
CA ALA A 67 3.71 -7.09 -7.17
C ALA A 67 4.60 -6.52 -8.28
N ASN A 68 5.93 -6.66 -8.16
CA ASN A 68 6.93 -5.96 -8.95
C ASN A 68 6.53 -4.49 -9.21
N GLY A 69 6.23 -3.77 -8.12
CA GLY A 69 5.57 -2.47 -8.21
C GLY A 69 6.07 -1.48 -7.18
N ILE A 70 6.24 -0.22 -7.63
CA ILE A 70 6.50 0.93 -6.76
C ILE A 70 5.17 1.58 -6.42
N TYR A 71 4.98 1.83 -5.13
CA TYR A 71 3.78 2.43 -4.62
C TYR A 71 4.10 3.63 -3.77
N VAL A 72 3.40 4.73 -4.05
CA VAL A 72 3.61 6.01 -3.38
C VAL A 72 2.32 6.38 -2.66
N GLY A 73 2.39 6.53 -1.34
CA GLY A 73 1.24 6.96 -0.56
C GLY A 73 0.88 8.43 -0.79
N ALA A 74 -0.41 8.76 -0.74
CA ALA A 74 -0.87 10.12 -1.03
C ALA A 74 -0.38 11.13 0.02
N LEU A 75 -0.33 10.72 1.30
CA LEU A 75 0.21 11.57 2.37
C LEU A 75 1.71 11.87 2.16
N PHE A 76 2.47 10.93 1.59
CA PHE A 76 3.86 11.16 1.23
C PHE A 76 4.03 12.26 0.17
N LEU A 77 3.14 12.30 -0.83
CA LEU A 77 3.15 13.34 -1.87
C LEU A 77 2.84 14.72 -1.31
N GLU A 78 1.83 14.81 -0.42
CA GLU A 78 1.38 16.07 0.17
C GLU A 78 2.40 16.69 1.13
N LEU A 79 3.22 15.87 1.79
CA LEU A 79 4.07 16.33 2.88
C LEU A 79 5.30 17.15 2.48
N ARG A 80 5.79 17.08 1.22
CA ARG A 80 6.86 17.96 0.65
C ARG A 80 7.39 17.56 -0.74
N PHE A 81 7.12 16.36 -1.24
CA PHE A 81 7.88 15.78 -2.37
C PHE A 81 7.33 16.10 -3.76
N TYR A 82 6.07 16.56 -3.86
CA TYR A 82 5.47 16.99 -5.11
C TYR A 82 4.69 18.29 -4.93
N LYS A 83 4.87 19.24 -5.85
CA LYS A 83 4.10 20.49 -5.91
C LYS A 83 3.66 20.75 -7.36
N PRO A 84 2.36 20.98 -7.63
CA PRO A 84 1.88 21.15 -9.00
C PRO A 84 2.30 22.46 -9.67
N ASN A 85 2.70 23.48 -8.90
CA ASN A 85 2.96 24.84 -9.39
C ASN A 85 4.44 25.25 -9.26
N VAL A 86 5.37 24.30 -9.33
CA VAL A 86 6.82 24.55 -9.33
C VAL A 86 7.43 24.06 -10.64
N PRO A 87 8.61 24.55 -11.06
CA PRO A 87 9.30 24.01 -12.23
C PRO A 87 9.53 22.51 -12.10
N ASP A 88 9.42 21.77 -13.20
CA ASP A 88 9.48 20.31 -13.21
C ASP A 88 10.75 19.75 -12.54
N TYR A 89 11.88 20.41 -12.69
CA TYR A 89 13.15 20.00 -12.08
C TYR A 89 13.08 19.90 -10.55
N VAL A 90 12.21 20.69 -9.89
CA VAL A 90 12.00 20.62 -8.44
C VAL A 90 11.28 19.32 -8.07
N ASN A 91 10.26 18.95 -8.85
CA ASN A 91 9.56 17.69 -8.66
C ASN A 91 10.44 16.48 -9.02
N PHE A 92 11.23 16.57 -10.09
CA PHE A 92 12.21 15.53 -10.42
C PHE A 92 13.24 15.32 -9.31
N ALA A 93 13.72 16.41 -8.69
CA ALA A 93 14.63 16.30 -7.55
C ALA A 93 13.94 15.73 -6.29
N GLY A 94 12.69 16.12 -6.04
CA GLY A 94 11.90 15.66 -4.90
C GLY A 94 11.43 14.21 -5.05
N ILE A 95 10.38 13.99 -5.83
CA ILE A 95 9.76 12.66 -5.97
C ILE A 95 10.60 11.73 -6.87
N GLY A 96 11.34 12.26 -7.84
CA GLY A 96 12.14 11.43 -8.74
C GLY A 96 13.26 10.67 -8.03
N ASN A 97 13.91 11.27 -7.02
CA ASN A 97 14.87 10.57 -6.17
C ASN A 97 14.21 9.39 -5.43
N VAL A 98 13.03 9.61 -4.86
CA VAL A 98 12.30 8.55 -4.14
C VAL A 98 11.89 7.40 -5.06
N ILE A 99 11.36 7.72 -6.25
CA ILE A 99 11.03 6.70 -7.25
C ILE A 99 12.29 5.92 -7.65
N GLY A 100 13.41 6.61 -7.86
CA GLY A 100 14.70 5.97 -8.16
C GLY A 100 15.18 5.06 -7.04
N HIS A 101 15.05 5.49 -5.78
CA HIS A 101 15.38 4.68 -4.60
C HIS A 101 14.56 3.39 -4.57
N GLU A 102 13.24 3.46 -4.73
CA GLU A 102 12.38 2.28 -4.72
C GLU A 102 12.56 1.40 -5.96
N PHE A 103 12.86 1.98 -7.13
CA PHE A 103 13.16 1.23 -8.34
C PHE A 103 14.39 0.31 -8.17
N LEU A 104 15.45 0.83 -7.54
CA LEU A 104 16.66 0.06 -7.29
C LEU A 104 16.45 -1.11 -6.32
N ARG A 105 15.38 -1.08 -5.50
CA ARG A 105 15.03 -2.21 -4.62
C ARG A 105 14.66 -3.45 -5.42
N GLY A 106 14.03 -3.31 -6.58
CA GLY A 106 13.78 -4.44 -7.48
C GLY A 106 15.04 -5.16 -7.97
N PHE A 107 16.21 -4.56 -7.79
CA PHE A 107 17.52 -5.10 -8.17
C PHE A 107 18.43 -5.33 -6.96
N HIS A 108 17.95 -5.12 -5.74
CA HIS A 108 18.73 -5.39 -4.56
C HIS A 108 18.97 -6.91 -4.45
N PRO A 109 20.17 -7.39 -4.06
CA PRO A 109 20.46 -8.82 -4.08
C PRO A 109 19.52 -9.70 -3.23
N SER A 110 18.86 -9.13 -2.22
CA SER A 110 17.82 -9.83 -1.45
C SER A 110 16.53 -10.07 -2.24
N ASP A 111 16.29 -9.26 -3.27
CA ASP A 111 15.01 -9.12 -3.95
C ASP A 111 15.04 -9.75 -5.36
N LEU A 112 16.23 -10.12 -5.84
CA LEU A 112 16.48 -10.90 -7.08
C LEU A 112 15.92 -12.35 -7.03
N VAL A 113 15.17 -12.69 -5.98
CA VAL A 113 14.46 -13.97 -5.87
C VAL A 113 13.06 -13.92 -6.49
N HIS A 114 12.61 -12.76 -7.00
CA HIS A 114 11.32 -12.59 -7.66
C HIS A 114 11.48 -12.26 -9.15
N ASP A 115 10.71 -12.92 -10.01
CA ASP A 115 10.66 -12.65 -11.45
C ASP A 115 9.91 -11.35 -11.79
N GLU A 116 9.81 -11.00 -13.08
CA GLU A 116 9.16 -9.78 -13.55
C GLU A 116 7.66 -9.69 -13.23
N LYS A 117 7.05 -10.80 -12.79
CA LYS A 117 5.65 -10.88 -12.37
C LYS A 117 5.51 -10.93 -10.84
N GLY A 118 6.62 -10.83 -10.10
CA GLY A 118 6.66 -10.90 -8.65
C GLY A 118 6.55 -12.33 -8.09
N ASN A 119 6.80 -13.37 -8.89
CA ASN A 119 6.81 -14.75 -8.38
C ASN A 119 8.19 -15.11 -7.83
N LEU A 120 8.22 -15.80 -6.69
CA LEU A 120 9.45 -16.40 -6.16
C LEU A 120 10.01 -17.44 -7.13
N LYS A 121 11.03 -17.06 -7.88
CA LYS A 121 11.64 -17.86 -8.93
C LYS A 121 13.08 -17.38 -9.14
N ASN A 122 13.99 -18.32 -9.30
CA ASN A 122 15.34 -17.99 -9.80
C ASN A 122 15.26 -17.86 -11.32
N TRP A 123 15.62 -16.70 -11.85
CA TRP A 123 15.49 -16.31 -13.27
C TRP A 123 16.82 -15.75 -13.78
#